data_AF-A0A7W8VH86-F1
#
_entry.id   AF-A0A7W8VH86-F1
#
_cell.length_a   1.000
_cell.length_b   1.000
_cell.length_c   1.000
_cell.angle_alpha   90.00
_cell.angle_beta   90.00
_cell.angle_gamma   90.00
#
_symmetry.space_group_name_H-M   'P 1'
#
loop_
_entity.id
_entity.type
_entity.pdbx_description
1 polymer ?
#
loop_
_entity_poly.entity_id
_entity_poly.type
_entity_poly.pdbx_seq_one_letter_code
_entity_poly.pdbx_strand_id
1 'polypeptide(L)'
;MGKKLNMHYLFYMLIIGCVSCKKNPSLIADSVQPPIETPVTPDPPKPNPPTQEIIYSQTYELGTGSGRLTIDGKSLNIDGNILIKVKGGKYDGISISNINGIKGSVTIQNDGLVSMTTGQMRLANLNNVIITGNGTTGIDKGFTFTGNTFRPVEVDGVLNNFTFQYASFKNIGDNVITYKYIEPYNGSEDSYSKNLKFLHIDCDNTGQFYSGAGTAENGSILGLIKNIEIAYLNFQNSPGVGSVVWIGNAENYDIHHNTINNINTANNNHNGIFLLNGNGKFHHNKVSNHQGNAIRAFSFSIGTTPKSVLIYNNIVFNSRKYSAFEVQAFNYNIMPGKSTYVHAEVFNNTCGSLNMNNEWQGNLVDVYGLQGGTCKVYNNLAYNLPAPYVIAGQVSDLVPIASNNLYFKTYSDAGIVNEQSFNLNANSPVKAKGIASPLLSDDFYGNSRSATPTIGAVE
;
A
#
# COMPACT_ATOMS: atom_id res chain seq x y z
N MET A 1 -34.05 -42.13 59.06
CA MET A 1 -34.57 -42.50 57.72
C MET A 1 -33.61 -41.92 56.67
N GLY A 2 -32.64 -42.61 56.08
CA GLY A 2 -32.45 -44.05 55.94
C GLY A 2 -32.95 -44.54 54.58
N LYS A 3 -32.31 -44.15 53.46
CA LYS A 3 -32.22 -45.00 52.27
C LYS A 3 -30.83 -44.90 51.65
N LYS A 4 -30.17 -46.06 51.68
CA LYS A 4 -28.89 -46.43 51.09
C LYS A 4 -28.99 -46.46 49.57
N LEU A 5 -27.90 -46.18 48.87
CA LEU A 5 -27.61 -46.87 47.62
C LEU A 5 -26.18 -47.41 47.67
N ASN A 6 -26.07 -48.71 47.36
CA ASN A 6 -24.90 -49.53 47.52
C ASN A 6 -23.86 -49.30 46.41
N MET A 7 -22.61 -49.38 46.86
CA MET A 7 -21.39 -49.69 46.14
C MET A 7 -21.43 -51.15 45.61
N HIS A 8 -20.91 -51.42 44.41
CA HIS A 8 -19.91 -52.49 44.15
C HIS A 8 -19.53 -52.69 42.66
N TYR A 9 -18.20 -52.65 42.43
CA TYR A 9 -17.31 -53.41 41.53
C TYR A 9 -17.70 -53.64 40.05
N LEU A 10 -16.95 -53.10 39.06
CA LEU A 10 -15.62 -53.52 38.53
C LEU A 10 -15.66 -54.87 37.78
N PHE A 11 -15.55 -54.86 36.44
CA PHE A 11 -14.69 -55.78 35.68
C PHE A 11 -14.54 -55.38 34.20
N TYR A 12 -13.31 -55.57 33.70
CA TYR A 12 -12.77 -55.32 32.37
C TYR A 12 -13.47 -56.10 31.24
N MET A 13 -13.50 -55.54 30.02
CA MET A 13 -13.26 -56.28 28.76
C MET A 13 -12.99 -55.32 27.59
N LEU A 14 -11.71 -55.30 27.20
CA LEU A 14 -11.16 -54.74 25.97
C LEU A 14 -11.54 -55.67 24.80
N ILE A 15 -12.25 -55.19 23.78
CA ILE A 15 -12.35 -55.88 22.48
C ILE A 15 -11.93 -54.92 21.37
N ILE A 16 -10.70 -55.16 20.92
CA ILE A 16 -10.12 -54.67 19.67
C ILE A 16 -10.78 -55.46 18.55
N GLY A 17 -11.56 -54.77 17.70
CA GLY A 17 -12.09 -55.34 16.46
C GLY A 17 -11.03 -55.32 15.37
N CYS A 18 -10.41 -56.47 15.13
CA CYS A 18 -9.62 -56.74 13.93
C CYS A 18 -10.55 -56.92 12.72
N VAL A 19 -10.57 -55.96 11.79
CA VAL A 19 -11.08 -56.19 10.43
C VAL A 19 -9.91 -56.59 9.55
N SER A 20 -9.93 -57.86 9.13
CA SER A 20 -9.00 -58.44 8.17
C SER A 20 -9.37 -57.97 6.75
N CYS A 21 -8.53 -57.14 6.15
CA CYS A 21 -8.49 -56.95 4.70
C CYS A 21 -7.33 -57.75 4.13
N LYS A 22 -7.67 -58.72 3.26
CA LYS A 22 -6.76 -59.57 2.50
C LYS A 22 -5.76 -58.73 1.70
N LYS A 23 -4.48 -59.06 1.82
CA LYS A 23 -3.42 -58.61 0.89
C LYS A 23 -3.69 -59.22 -0.48
N ASN A 24 -3.93 -58.35 -1.47
CA ASN A 24 -3.84 -58.72 -2.88
C ASN A 24 -2.38 -58.60 -3.34
N PRO A 25 -1.90 -59.50 -4.22
CA PRO A 25 -0.51 -59.55 -4.63
C PRO A 25 -0.15 -58.37 -5.54
N SER A 26 1.09 -57.95 -5.40
CA SER A 26 1.82 -56.91 -6.14
C SER A 26 1.59 -56.96 -7.65
N LEU A 27 0.97 -55.91 -8.17
CA LEU A 27 1.19 -55.44 -9.54
C LEU A 27 2.33 -54.43 -9.48
N ILE A 28 3.53 -54.89 -9.83
CA ILE A 28 4.65 -54.01 -10.18
C ILE A 28 4.27 -53.44 -11.55
N ALA A 29 3.70 -52.24 -11.55
CA ALA A 29 3.77 -51.37 -12.70
C ALA A 29 5.07 -50.60 -12.56
N ASP A 30 5.99 -50.77 -13.52
CA ASP A 30 7.17 -49.93 -13.64
C ASP A 30 6.72 -48.47 -13.68
N SER A 31 6.92 -47.75 -12.57
CA SER A 31 6.77 -46.31 -12.56
C SER A 31 7.89 -45.76 -13.42
N VAL A 32 7.56 -45.33 -14.63
CA VAL A 32 8.42 -44.43 -15.40
C VAL A 32 8.65 -43.21 -14.52
N GLN A 33 9.85 -43.14 -13.94
CA GLN A 33 10.29 -41.98 -13.20
C GLN A 33 10.28 -40.81 -14.19
N PRO A 34 9.55 -39.71 -13.93
CA PRO A 34 9.68 -38.53 -14.77
C PRO A 34 11.16 -38.11 -14.78
N PRO A 35 11.69 -37.67 -15.93
CA PRO A 35 13.09 -37.28 -16.02
C PRO A 35 13.41 -36.27 -14.91
N ILE A 36 14.47 -36.55 -14.17
CA ILE A 36 15.01 -35.65 -13.16
C ILE A 36 15.41 -34.37 -13.90
N GLU A 37 14.61 -33.32 -13.76
CA GLU A 37 14.98 -31.99 -14.22
C GLU A 37 16.21 -31.55 -13.43
N THR A 38 17.35 -31.49 -14.12
CA THR A 38 18.55 -30.82 -13.63
C THR A 38 18.15 -29.41 -13.18
N PRO A 39 18.55 -28.95 -11.97
CA PRO A 39 18.27 -27.59 -11.53
C PRO A 39 18.81 -26.61 -12.56
N VAL A 40 17.90 -25.93 -13.27
CA VAL A 40 18.27 -24.84 -14.16
C VAL A 40 18.66 -23.69 -13.23
N THR A 41 19.94 -23.36 -13.19
CA THR A 41 20.42 -22.10 -12.59
C THR A 41 19.54 -20.97 -13.13
N PRO A 42 18.89 -20.17 -12.28
CA PRO A 42 18.10 -19.05 -12.77
C PRO A 42 19.01 -18.16 -13.61
N ASP A 43 18.59 -17.90 -14.85
CA ASP A 43 19.27 -16.93 -15.69
C ASP A 43 19.43 -15.62 -14.90
N PRO A 44 20.58 -14.94 -15.01
CA PRO A 44 20.74 -13.63 -14.41
C PRO A 44 19.56 -12.73 -14.81
N PRO A 45 19.10 -11.82 -13.93
CA PRO A 45 17.95 -10.97 -14.20
C PRO A 45 18.11 -10.38 -15.60
N LYS A 46 17.16 -10.68 -16.49
CA LYS A 46 17.15 -10.08 -17.82
C LYS A 46 17.27 -8.57 -17.62
N PRO A 47 18.21 -7.90 -18.31
CA PRO A 47 18.24 -6.45 -18.34
C PRO A 47 16.82 -5.96 -18.63
N ASN A 48 16.35 -4.96 -17.88
CA ASN A 48 15.07 -4.36 -18.16
C ASN A 48 15.01 -4.07 -19.67
N PRO A 49 13.95 -4.52 -20.38
CA PRO A 49 13.84 -4.27 -21.80
C PRO A 49 14.05 -2.76 -22.04
N PRO A 50 14.85 -2.38 -23.05
CA PRO A 50 15.11 -0.98 -23.33
C PRO A 50 13.77 -0.26 -23.41
N THR A 51 13.62 0.80 -22.63
CA THR A 51 12.40 1.61 -22.61
C THR A 51 12.19 2.13 -24.02
N GLN A 52 11.15 1.65 -24.70
CA GLN A 52 10.90 2.03 -26.08
C GLN A 52 10.70 3.55 -26.13
N GLU A 53 11.51 4.24 -26.93
CA GLU A 53 11.43 5.69 -27.08
C GLU A 53 10.06 6.07 -27.62
N ILE A 54 9.32 6.92 -26.90
CA ILE A 54 8.01 7.38 -27.35
C ILE A 54 8.23 8.40 -28.46
N ILE A 55 7.82 8.06 -29.67
CA ILE A 55 7.80 9.00 -30.79
C ILE A 55 6.53 9.85 -30.67
N TYR A 56 6.70 11.15 -30.48
CA TYR A 56 5.61 12.13 -30.42
C TYR A 56 5.22 12.60 -31.82
N SER A 57 3.93 12.53 -32.15
CA SER A 57 3.38 13.04 -33.41
C SER A 57 3.38 14.57 -33.45
N GLN A 58 3.29 15.22 -32.29
CA GLN A 58 3.27 16.67 -32.18
C GLN A 58 3.81 17.13 -30.83
N THR A 59 4.47 18.29 -30.84
CA THR A 59 4.90 19.01 -29.63
C THR A 59 4.23 20.37 -29.56
N TYR A 60 3.66 20.71 -28.42
CA TYR A 60 3.15 22.04 -28.08
C TYR A 60 4.03 22.68 -27.02
N GLU A 61 4.50 23.89 -27.27
CA GLU A 61 5.20 24.72 -26.28
C GLU A 61 4.20 25.73 -25.72
N LEU A 62 3.81 25.56 -24.45
CA LEU A 62 2.76 26.34 -23.81
C LEU A 62 3.27 27.10 -22.60
N GLY A 63 2.59 28.22 -22.32
CA GLY A 63 2.88 29.09 -21.18
C GLY A 63 3.94 30.15 -21.47
N THR A 64 3.86 31.26 -20.74
CA THR A 64 4.79 32.39 -20.85
C THR A 64 5.86 32.39 -19.76
N GLY A 65 5.76 31.46 -18.80
CA GLY A 65 6.52 31.49 -17.54
C GLY A 65 5.89 32.39 -16.47
N SER A 66 4.66 32.90 -16.69
CA SER A 66 3.96 33.74 -15.72
C SER A 66 2.43 33.66 -15.86
N GLY A 67 1.71 34.17 -14.85
CA GLY A 67 0.25 34.28 -14.88
C GLY A 67 -0.46 32.93 -14.76
N ARG A 68 -1.65 32.83 -15.35
CA ARG A 68 -2.44 31.59 -15.39
C ARG A 68 -2.29 30.90 -16.74
N LEU A 69 -2.06 29.59 -16.71
CA LEU A 69 -2.02 28.73 -17.89
C LEU A 69 -3.26 27.84 -17.94
N THR A 70 -3.87 27.73 -19.11
CA THR A 70 -4.95 26.77 -19.38
C THR A 70 -4.53 25.84 -20.52
N ILE A 71 -4.61 24.53 -20.27
CA ILE A 71 -4.39 23.45 -21.23
C ILE A 71 -5.72 22.70 -21.34
N ASP A 72 -6.53 23.06 -22.33
CA ASP A 72 -7.82 22.42 -22.57
C ASP A 72 -7.75 21.53 -23.82
N GLY A 73 -7.89 20.21 -23.63
CA GLY A 73 -7.85 19.24 -24.71
C GLY A 73 -8.94 19.42 -25.77
N LYS A 74 -10.01 20.17 -25.50
CA LYS A 74 -11.00 20.55 -26.54
C LYS A 74 -10.48 21.60 -27.51
N SER A 75 -9.53 22.44 -27.05
CA SER A 75 -8.90 23.48 -27.86
C SER A 75 -7.64 22.99 -28.58
N LEU A 76 -7.13 21.83 -28.19
CA LEU A 76 -5.94 21.20 -28.76
C LEU A 76 -6.36 20.06 -29.69
N ASN A 77 -5.74 19.98 -30.87
CA ASN A 77 -5.93 18.83 -31.73
C ASN A 77 -5.06 17.67 -31.21
N ILE A 78 -5.65 16.82 -30.37
CA ILE A 78 -4.96 15.66 -29.77
C ILE A 78 -5.18 14.44 -30.67
N ASP A 79 -4.16 14.09 -31.44
CA ASP A 79 -4.14 12.91 -32.31
C ASP A 79 -2.75 12.23 -32.24
N GLY A 80 -2.72 10.96 -31.82
CA GLY A 80 -1.46 10.25 -31.56
C GLY A 80 -0.81 10.59 -30.22
N ASN A 81 0.50 10.34 -30.10
CA ASN A 81 1.29 10.66 -28.90
C ASN A 81 1.67 12.15 -28.90
N ILE A 82 1.21 12.92 -27.93
CA ILE A 82 1.44 14.36 -27.87
C ILE A 82 2.40 14.70 -26.73
N LEU A 83 3.35 15.60 -27.00
CA LEU A 83 4.17 16.24 -25.98
C LEU A 83 3.71 17.69 -25.77
N ILE A 84 3.47 18.08 -24.52
CA ILE A 84 3.20 19.47 -24.13
C ILE A 84 4.31 19.90 -23.18
N LYS A 85 5.11 20.88 -23.60
CA LYS A 85 6.16 21.50 -22.79
C LYS A 85 5.63 22.76 -22.13
N VAL A 86 5.60 22.80 -20.81
CA VAL A 86 5.23 23.98 -20.02
C VAL A 86 6.47 24.80 -19.74
N LYS A 87 6.54 26.00 -20.30
CA LYS A 87 7.67 26.92 -20.11
C LYS A 87 7.89 27.22 -18.62
N GLY A 88 9.14 27.13 -18.18
CA GLY A 88 9.55 27.41 -16.81
C GLY A 88 9.29 28.86 -16.41
N GLY A 89 8.99 29.06 -15.12
CA GLY A 89 8.66 30.35 -14.55
C GLY A 89 7.77 30.25 -13.30
N LYS A 90 7.08 31.35 -12.99
CA LYS A 90 6.23 31.51 -11.79
C LYS A 90 4.78 31.67 -12.18
N TYR A 91 3.96 30.64 -11.98
CA TYR A 91 2.55 30.65 -12.35
C TYR A 91 1.65 30.92 -11.14
N ASP A 92 0.58 31.69 -11.36
CA ASP A 92 -0.50 31.88 -10.39
C ASP A 92 -1.44 30.66 -10.38
N GLY A 93 -1.44 29.88 -11.46
CA GLY A 93 -2.11 28.60 -11.52
C GLY A 93 -2.08 27.97 -12.91
N ILE A 94 -2.33 26.66 -12.94
CA ILE A 94 -2.36 25.86 -14.16
C ILE A 94 -3.65 25.04 -14.17
N SER A 95 -4.48 25.18 -15.19
CA SER A 95 -5.68 24.36 -15.38
C SER A 95 -5.44 23.39 -16.53
N ILE A 96 -5.65 22.09 -16.30
CA ILE A 96 -5.48 21.02 -17.30
C ILE A 96 -6.78 20.24 -17.35
N SER A 97 -7.46 20.26 -18.50
CA SER A 97 -8.79 19.67 -18.60
C SER A 97 -9.12 19.05 -19.95
N ASN A 98 -10.06 18.11 -19.95
CA ASN A 98 -10.69 17.52 -21.15
C ASN A 98 -9.70 16.91 -22.14
N ILE A 99 -8.62 16.31 -21.65
CA ILE A 99 -7.62 15.64 -22.48
C ILE A 99 -8.02 14.17 -22.59
N ASN A 100 -8.17 13.69 -23.84
CA ASN A 100 -8.56 12.32 -24.11
C ASN A 100 -7.59 11.63 -25.07
N GLY A 101 -6.57 10.96 -24.50
CA GLY A 101 -5.52 10.26 -25.25
C GLY A 101 -5.90 8.86 -25.73
N ILE A 102 -7.11 8.65 -26.26
CA ILE A 102 -7.52 7.32 -26.78
C ILE A 102 -6.63 6.87 -27.94
N LYS A 103 -6.19 7.83 -28.78
CA LYS A 103 -5.37 7.56 -29.97
C LYS A 103 -3.85 7.58 -29.70
N GLY A 104 -3.45 7.81 -28.45
CA GLY A 104 -2.06 7.95 -28.03
C GLY A 104 -1.95 8.74 -26.73
N SER A 105 -0.81 8.61 -26.04
CA SER A 105 -0.61 9.24 -24.73
C SER A 105 -0.35 10.74 -24.85
N VAL A 106 -0.81 11.53 -23.89
CA VAL A 106 -0.44 12.95 -23.77
C VAL A 106 0.52 13.12 -22.60
N THR A 107 1.76 13.49 -22.91
CA THR A 107 2.78 13.83 -21.90
C THR A 107 2.84 15.34 -21.73
N ILE A 108 2.66 15.83 -20.51
CA ILE A 108 2.83 17.22 -20.12
C ILE A 108 4.09 17.28 -19.24
N GLN A 109 5.10 18.02 -19.67
CA GLN A 109 6.36 18.12 -18.94
C GLN A 109 6.82 19.56 -18.77
N ASN A 110 7.69 19.77 -17.80
CA ASN A 110 8.35 21.06 -17.58
C ASN A 110 9.47 21.31 -18.61
N ASP A 111 9.61 22.56 -19.03
CA ASP A 111 10.74 23.08 -19.81
C ASP A 111 11.38 24.26 -19.04
N GLY A 112 12.32 23.94 -18.15
CA GLY A 112 12.72 24.77 -17.01
C GLY A 112 11.93 24.46 -15.74
N LEU A 113 12.18 25.20 -14.66
CA LEU A 113 11.47 25.03 -13.39
C LEU A 113 10.09 25.71 -13.44
N VAL A 114 9.02 24.97 -13.21
CA VAL A 114 7.65 25.50 -13.09
C VAL A 114 7.31 25.63 -11.61
N SER A 115 7.12 26.86 -11.15
CA SER A 115 6.89 27.16 -9.73
C SER A 115 5.54 27.84 -9.52
N MET A 116 4.83 27.40 -8.48
CA MET A 116 3.57 27.99 -8.01
C MET A 116 3.74 28.35 -6.54
N THR A 117 3.90 29.64 -6.27
CA THR A 117 3.90 30.17 -4.90
C THR A 117 2.47 30.60 -4.60
N THR A 118 1.78 29.96 -3.64
CA THR A 118 0.33 30.13 -3.37
C THR A 118 -0.63 29.77 -4.51
N GLY A 119 -0.13 29.52 -5.72
CA GLY A 119 -0.92 29.10 -6.88
C GLY A 119 -1.43 27.65 -6.80
N GLN A 120 -2.32 27.30 -7.73
CA GLN A 120 -2.98 25.99 -7.79
C GLN A 120 -2.88 25.35 -9.17
N MET A 121 -2.78 24.02 -9.20
CA MET A 121 -3.00 23.18 -10.37
C MET A 121 -4.38 22.54 -10.28
N ARG A 122 -5.21 22.69 -11.31
CA ARG A 122 -6.54 22.07 -11.41
C ARG A 122 -6.57 21.05 -12.53
N LEU A 123 -7.05 19.85 -12.22
CA LEU A 123 -7.08 18.69 -13.11
C LEU A 123 -8.53 18.21 -13.27
N ALA A 124 -9.00 18.02 -14.50
CA ALA A 124 -10.37 17.56 -14.74
C ALA A 124 -10.50 16.76 -16.04
N ASN A 125 -11.18 15.60 -15.98
CA ASN A 125 -11.54 14.81 -17.16
C ASN A 125 -10.31 14.48 -18.04
N LEU A 126 -9.35 13.74 -17.46
CA LEU A 126 -8.11 13.37 -18.11
C LEU A 126 -8.09 11.86 -18.36
N ASN A 127 -7.82 11.46 -19.60
CA ASN A 127 -7.64 10.07 -19.98
C ASN A 127 -6.31 9.88 -20.74
N ASN A 128 -5.49 8.93 -20.28
CA ASN A 128 -4.18 8.60 -20.86
C ASN A 128 -3.21 9.81 -20.86
N VAL A 129 -3.03 10.41 -19.68
CA VAL A 129 -2.23 11.63 -19.48
C VAL A 129 -1.13 11.40 -18.45
N ILE A 130 0.07 11.84 -18.77
CA ILE A 130 1.24 11.84 -17.87
C ILE A 130 1.65 13.29 -17.65
N ILE A 131 1.65 13.74 -16.39
CA ILE A 131 2.24 15.02 -15.98
C ILE A 131 3.56 14.70 -15.25
N THR A 132 4.69 15.15 -15.81
CA THR A 132 6.02 14.80 -15.30
C THR A 132 6.95 16.00 -15.15
N GLY A 133 7.56 16.16 -13.98
CA GLY A 133 8.50 17.24 -13.67
C GLY A 133 9.97 16.94 -13.94
N ASN A 134 10.33 15.88 -14.65
CA ASN A 134 11.72 15.56 -14.99
C ASN A 134 12.05 15.83 -16.48
N GLY A 135 11.28 16.68 -17.16
CA GLY A 135 11.42 16.96 -18.58
C GLY A 135 12.63 17.84 -18.95
N THR A 136 13.29 18.44 -17.95
CA THR A 136 14.45 19.33 -18.12
C THR A 136 15.67 18.75 -17.41
N THR A 137 16.77 18.57 -18.14
CA THR A 137 18.03 18.06 -17.58
C THR A 137 18.49 18.91 -16.40
N GLY A 138 18.86 18.24 -15.29
CA GLY A 138 19.28 18.89 -14.06
C GLY A 138 18.15 19.38 -13.15
N ILE A 139 16.89 19.14 -13.52
CA ILE A 139 15.71 19.43 -12.68
C ILE A 139 14.96 18.13 -12.40
N ASP A 140 15.11 17.62 -11.17
CA ASP A 140 14.47 16.36 -10.77
C ASP A 140 13.00 16.54 -10.40
N LYS A 141 12.62 17.72 -9.90
CA LYS A 141 11.24 18.09 -9.50
C LYS A 141 10.81 19.39 -10.17
N GLY A 142 10.31 19.28 -11.39
CA GLY A 142 10.02 20.41 -12.26
C GLY A 142 8.74 21.16 -11.96
N PHE A 143 7.79 20.53 -11.26
CA PHE A 143 6.60 21.18 -10.74
C PHE A 143 6.74 21.37 -9.23
N THR A 144 6.85 22.63 -8.80
CA THR A 144 7.10 22.99 -7.41
C THR A 144 5.99 23.88 -6.86
N PHE A 145 5.51 23.54 -5.67
CA PHE A 145 4.45 24.27 -4.98
C PHE A 145 4.93 24.67 -3.60
N THR A 146 4.88 25.96 -3.29
CA THR A 146 5.43 26.47 -2.01
C THR A 146 4.53 27.50 -1.34
N GLY A 147 4.48 27.46 -0.02
CA GLY A 147 3.83 28.47 0.82
C GLY A 147 2.32 28.61 0.60
N ASN A 148 1.67 27.59 0.07
CA ASN A 148 0.22 27.62 -0.18
C ASN A 148 -0.52 27.28 1.13
N THR A 149 -1.33 28.21 1.63
CA THR A 149 -2.16 27.96 2.83
C THR A 149 -3.39 27.10 2.54
N PHE A 150 -3.64 26.78 1.26
CA PHE A 150 -4.75 25.99 0.78
C PHE A 150 -4.25 24.89 -0.19
N ARG A 151 -5.17 24.29 -0.96
CA ARG A 151 -4.95 23.09 -1.78
C ARG A 151 -4.18 23.40 -3.06
N PRO A 152 -2.93 22.94 -3.24
CA PRO A 152 -2.14 23.24 -4.42
C PRO A 152 -2.53 22.39 -5.63
N VAL A 153 -3.09 21.19 -5.45
CA VAL A 153 -3.62 20.36 -6.56
C VAL A 153 -5.06 19.96 -6.26
N GLU A 154 -5.96 20.28 -7.19
CA GLU A 154 -7.37 19.91 -7.11
C GLU A 154 -7.75 19.04 -8.32
N VAL A 155 -8.43 17.93 -8.05
CA VAL A 155 -9.00 17.06 -9.07
C VAL A 155 -10.52 17.19 -9.05
N ASP A 156 -11.06 17.77 -10.13
CA ASP A 156 -12.46 18.11 -10.31
C ASP A 156 -13.04 17.37 -11.54
N GLY A 157 -12.99 16.04 -11.53
CA GLY A 157 -13.55 15.19 -12.58
C GLY A 157 -12.99 13.77 -12.58
N VAL A 158 -13.33 12.99 -13.60
CA VAL A 158 -12.83 11.61 -13.77
C VAL A 158 -11.39 11.64 -14.29
N LEU A 159 -10.52 10.85 -13.67
CA LEU A 159 -9.19 10.56 -14.20
C LEU A 159 -9.09 9.07 -14.58
N ASN A 160 -8.53 8.80 -15.76
CA ASN A 160 -8.33 7.44 -16.26
C ASN A 160 -6.93 7.30 -16.86
N ASN A 161 -6.17 6.28 -16.48
CA ASN A 161 -4.80 6.08 -16.98
C ASN A 161 -3.96 7.36 -16.80
N PHE A 162 -3.97 7.89 -15.59
CA PHE A 162 -3.38 9.19 -15.26
C PHE A 162 -2.15 9.01 -14.40
N THR A 163 -1.08 9.72 -14.71
CA THR A 163 0.14 9.74 -13.89
C THR A 163 0.51 11.18 -13.55
N PHE A 164 0.77 11.46 -12.27
CA PHE A 164 1.40 12.70 -11.81
C PHE A 164 2.69 12.36 -11.07
N GLN A 165 3.81 12.90 -11.55
CA GLN A 165 5.11 12.51 -11.03
C GLN A 165 6.18 13.60 -11.08
N TYR A 166 7.22 13.42 -10.26
CA TYR A 166 8.35 14.34 -10.16
C TYR A 166 7.93 15.77 -9.77
N ALA A 167 7.14 15.88 -8.71
CA ALA A 167 6.68 17.15 -8.14
C ALA A 167 7.16 17.33 -6.69
N SER A 168 7.23 18.57 -6.22
CA SER A 168 7.54 18.87 -4.82
C SER A 168 6.60 19.90 -4.20
N PHE A 169 6.32 19.69 -2.92
CA PHE A 169 5.40 20.48 -2.10
C PHE A 169 6.09 20.86 -0.80
N LYS A 170 6.08 22.15 -0.47
CA LYS A 170 6.70 22.65 0.76
C LYS A 170 5.88 23.73 1.43
N ASN A 171 5.72 23.63 2.74
CA ASN A 171 4.96 24.59 3.55
C ASN A 171 3.53 24.73 3.02
N ILE A 172 2.78 23.63 2.98
CA ILE A 172 1.39 23.60 2.50
C ILE A 172 0.47 23.47 3.71
N GLY A 173 -0.44 24.43 3.89
CA GLY A 173 -1.30 24.53 5.09
C GLY A 173 -2.52 23.60 5.10
N ASP A 174 -2.90 23.04 3.95
CA ASP A 174 -4.04 22.12 3.77
C ASP A 174 -3.58 20.85 3.01
N ASN A 175 -4.52 20.06 2.49
CA ASN A 175 -4.28 18.91 1.64
C ASN A 175 -3.52 19.26 0.36
N VAL A 176 -2.48 18.49 0.04
CA VAL A 176 -1.65 18.66 -1.16
C VAL A 176 -2.45 18.32 -2.42
N ILE A 177 -3.02 17.12 -2.49
CA ILE A 177 -3.91 16.68 -3.58
C ILE A 177 -5.29 16.44 -2.99
N THR A 178 -6.27 17.21 -3.46
CA THR A 178 -7.68 17.01 -3.10
C THR A 178 -8.45 16.46 -4.28
N TYR A 179 -8.91 15.22 -4.15
CA TYR A 179 -9.78 14.56 -5.11
C TYR A 179 -11.24 14.79 -4.73
N LYS A 180 -11.91 15.73 -5.41
CA LYS A 180 -13.27 16.15 -5.06
C LYS A 180 -14.35 15.35 -5.77
N TYR A 181 -14.00 14.64 -6.83
CA TYR A 181 -14.98 13.91 -7.64
C TYR A 181 -15.51 12.69 -6.89
N ILE A 182 -16.81 12.72 -6.58
CA ILE A 182 -17.53 11.66 -5.89
C ILE A 182 -18.80 11.39 -6.69
N GLU A 183 -18.84 10.27 -7.42
CA GLU A 183 -20.03 9.85 -8.16
C GLU A 183 -20.49 8.44 -7.73
N PRO A 184 -21.79 8.12 -7.89
CA PRO A 184 -22.31 6.78 -7.67
C PRO A 184 -21.75 5.76 -8.65
N TYR A 185 -21.18 4.68 -8.11
CA TYR A 185 -20.85 3.50 -8.88
C TYR A 185 -22.14 2.75 -9.25
N ASN A 186 -22.41 2.65 -10.54
CA ASN A 186 -23.62 2.03 -11.11
C ASN A 186 -23.36 0.62 -11.69
N GLY A 187 -22.12 0.12 -11.61
CA GLY A 187 -21.71 -1.15 -12.21
C GLY A 187 -20.91 -1.03 -13.50
N SER A 188 -20.80 0.15 -14.12
CA SER A 188 -20.04 0.36 -15.37
C SER A 188 -18.73 1.13 -15.16
N GLU A 189 -17.83 1.02 -16.14
CA GLU A 189 -16.48 1.61 -16.08
C GLU A 189 -16.43 3.13 -16.13
N ASP A 190 -17.48 3.77 -16.61
CA ASP A 190 -17.63 5.24 -16.70
C ASP A 190 -18.02 5.88 -15.36
N SER A 191 -18.39 5.08 -14.35
CA SER A 191 -18.82 5.56 -13.04
C SER A 191 -17.70 5.61 -11.98
N TYR A 192 -16.45 5.36 -12.37
CA TYR A 192 -15.29 5.41 -11.47
C TYR A 192 -14.02 5.88 -12.18
N SER A 193 -13.01 6.26 -11.41
CA SER A 193 -11.67 6.62 -11.91
C SER A 193 -10.71 5.45 -11.79
N LYS A 194 -9.81 5.26 -12.75
CA LYS A 194 -8.93 4.08 -12.76
C LYS A 194 -7.49 4.33 -13.21
N ASN A 195 -6.60 3.48 -12.73
CA ASN A 195 -5.18 3.45 -13.10
C ASN A 195 -4.51 4.81 -12.85
N LEU A 196 -4.65 5.30 -11.61
CA LEU A 196 -4.09 6.58 -11.17
C LEU A 196 -2.71 6.31 -10.57
N LYS A 197 -1.70 7.08 -10.94
CA LYS A 197 -0.34 6.94 -10.41
C LYS A 197 0.17 8.26 -9.87
N PHE A 198 0.69 8.23 -8.65
CA PHE A 198 1.33 9.37 -8.01
C PHE A 198 2.74 8.95 -7.58
N LEU A 199 3.74 9.36 -8.37
CA LEU A 199 5.09 8.78 -8.32
C LEU A 199 6.18 9.83 -8.08
N HIS A 200 7.19 9.50 -7.28
CA HIS A 200 8.37 10.36 -7.08
C HIS A 200 7.98 11.78 -6.64
N ILE A 201 7.28 11.90 -5.53
CA ILE A 201 6.80 13.19 -5.01
C ILE A 201 7.47 13.49 -3.66
N ASP A 202 7.87 14.74 -3.46
CA ASP A 202 8.42 15.19 -2.19
C ASP A 202 7.44 16.14 -1.47
N CYS A 203 7.19 15.89 -0.19
CA CYS A 203 6.35 16.69 0.68
C CYS A 203 7.13 17.02 1.98
N ASP A 204 7.37 18.30 2.23
CA ASP A 204 8.07 18.79 3.43
C ASP A 204 7.23 19.85 4.15
N ASN A 205 6.83 19.56 5.39
CA ASN A 205 5.95 20.41 6.19
C ASN A 205 4.65 20.76 5.43
N THR A 206 3.86 19.73 5.14
CA THR A 206 2.57 19.85 4.44
C THR A 206 1.43 19.24 5.26
N GLY A 207 0.19 19.62 4.95
CA GLY A 207 -0.98 18.82 5.28
C GLY A 207 -0.99 17.47 4.55
N GLN A 208 -2.13 16.79 4.59
CA GLN A 208 -2.31 15.44 4.00
C GLN A 208 -1.89 15.43 2.53
N PHE A 209 -1.12 14.44 2.10
CA PHE A 209 -0.68 14.33 0.71
C PHE A 209 -1.85 14.08 -0.24
N TYR A 210 -2.68 13.08 0.04
CA TYR A 210 -3.80 12.71 -0.82
C TYR A 210 -5.08 12.58 -0.02
N SER A 211 -6.11 13.32 -0.42
CA SER A 211 -7.47 13.25 0.13
C SER A 211 -8.47 12.86 -0.94
N GLY A 212 -8.88 11.60 -0.96
CA GLY A 212 -9.94 11.09 -1.82
C GLY A 212 -11.14 10.65 -1.01
N ALA A 213 -12.23 11.41 -1.11
CA ALA A 213 -13.49 11.04 -0.49
C ALA A 213 -14.17 9.88 -1.26
N GLY A 214 -15.01 9.14 -0.55
CA GLY A 214 -15.72 7.98 -1.09
C GLY A 214 -16.29 7.15 0.05
N THR A 215 -17.26 6.30 -0.25
CA THR A 215 -17.79 5.34 0.72
C THR A 215 -18.43 4.15 0.01
N ALA A 216 -18.50 3.03 0.71
CA ALA A 216 -19.30 1.86 0.34
C ALA A 216 -20.13 1.47 1.57
N GLU A 217 -21.32 2.04 1.70
CA GLU A 217 -22.17 1.86 2.88
C GLU A 217 -23.65 1.98 2.52
N ASN A 218 -24.52 1.36 3.33
CA ASN A 218 -25.97 1.56 3.29
C ASN A 218 -26.60 1.36 1.89
N GLY A 219 -26.06 0.43 1.10
CA GLY A 219 -26.53 0.12 -0.25
C GLY A 219 -25.94 0.98 -1.36
N SER A 220 -25.05 1.93 -1.05
CA SER A 220 -24.46 2.86 -2.01
C SER A 220 -22.95 2.71 -2.08
N ILE A 221 -22.38 2.91 -3.27
CA ILE A 221 -20.95 2.94 -3.52
C ILE A 221 -20.68 4.28 -4.20
N LEU A 222 -19.86 5.12 -3.59
CA LEU A 222 -19.55 6.49 -4.03
C LEU A 222 -18.03 6.68 -4.13
N GLY A 223 -17.60 7.44 -5.13
CA GLY A 223 -16.20 7.87 -5.27
C GLY A 223 -15.21 6.71 -5.40
N LEU A 224 -15.60 5.63 -6.10
CA LEU A 224 -14.74 4.47 -6.28
C LEU A 224 -13.51 4.84 -7.14
N ILE A 225 -12.33 4.44 -6.68
CA ILE A 225 -11.08 4.50 -7.44
C ILE A 225 -10.53 3.09 -7.60
N LYS A 226 -10.21 2.66 -8.82
CA LYS A 226 -9.60 1.34 -9.09
C LYS A 226 -8.14 1.48 -9.49
N ASN A 227 -7.28 0.59 -8.96
CA ASN A 227 -5.86 0.51 -9.33
C ASN A 227 -5.12 1.86 -9.12
N ILE A 228 -5.27 2.47 -7.95
CA ILE A 228 -4.46 3.64 -7.58
C ILE A 228 -3.10 3.19 -7.05
N GLU A 229 -2.04 3.76 -7.60
CA GLU A 229 -0.65 3.54 -7.21
C GLU A 229 -0.09 4.82 -6.57
N ILE A 230 0.43 4.72 -5.34
CA ILE A 230 1.18 5.80 -4.70
C ILE A 230 2.54 5.25 -4.30
N ALA A 231 3.58 5.77 -4.96
CA ALA A 231 4.91 5.23 -4.79
C ALA A 231 6.03 6.27 -4.85
N TYR A 232 7.14 5.95 -4.19
CA TYR A 232 8.31 6.84 -4.12
C TYR A 232 7.94 8.23 -3.58
N LEU A 233 6.99 8.30 -2.65
CA LEU A 233 6.64 9.49 -1.89
C LEU A 233 7.65 9.67 -0.75
N ASN A 234 8.26 10.85 -0.67
CA ASN A 234 9.04 11.29 0.48
C ASN A 234 8.22 12.30 1.27
N PHE A 235 7.66 11.90 2.41
CA PHE A 235 6.80 12.76 3.22
C PHE A 235 7.41 12.98 4.60
N GLN A 236 7.65 14.25 4.97
CA GLN A 236 8.34 14.54 6.22
C GLN A 236 8.00 15.87 6.88
N ASN A 237 8.37 15.96 8.16
CA ASN A 237 8.35 17.18 8.98
C ASN A 237 6.96 17.83 9.09
N SER A 238 5.91 17.01 9.14
CA SER A 238 4.52 17.47 9.29
C SER A 238 3.97 17.10 10.67
N PRO A 239 4.20 17.93 11.70
CA PRO A 239 3.93 17.59 13.10
C PRO A 239 2.44 17.37 13.41
N GLY A 240 1.52 17.89 12.59
CA GLY A 240 0.08 17.86 12.81
C GLY A 240 -0.75 17.19 11.71
N VAL A 241 -0.14 16.43 10.80
CA VAL A 241 -0.79 15.99 9.54
C VAL A 241 -2.04 15.11 9.74
N GLY A 242 -2.07 14.27 10.78
CA GLY A 242 -3.07 13.22 10.90
C GLY A 242 -2.75 12.07 9.95
N SER A 243 -3.55 11.91 8.89
CA SER A 243 -3.28 10.95 7.82
C SER A 243 -2.42 11.60 6.73
N VAL A 244 -1.47 10.86 6.17
CA VAL A 244 -0.72 11.28 4.97
C VAL A 244 -1.53 10.97 3.71
N VAL A 245 -2.17 9.80 3.67
CA VAL A 245 -3.08 9.40 2.61
C VAL A 245 -4.39 8.96 3.22
N TRP A 246 -5.49 9.49 2.71
CA TRP A 246 -6.83 8.99 2.98
C TRP A 246 -7.56 8.73 1.66
N ILE A 247 -8.08 7.51 1.51
CA ILE A 247 -8.92 7.12 0.38
C ILE A 247 -10.15 6.40 0.92
N GLY A 248 -11.31 7.02 0.77
CA GLY A 248 -12.58 6.54 1.31
C GLY A 248 -13.18 5.34 0.58
N ASN A 249 -12.74 5.04 -0.65
CA ASN A 249 -13.20 3.88 -1.41
C ASN A 249 -12.24 3.52 -2.57
N ALA A 250 -11.38 2.52 -2.36
CA ALA A 250 -10.40 2.06 -3.33
C ALA A 250 -10.45 0.55 -3.55
N GLU A 251 -10.32 0.13 -4.81
CA GLU A 251 -10.18 -1.27 -5.17
C GLU A 251 -8.84 -1.52 -5.85
N ASN A 252 -8.13 -2.57 -5.42
CA ASN A 252 -6.79 -2.92 -5.87
C ASN A 252 -5.78 -1.76 -5.73
N TYR A 253 -5.75 -1.03 -4.61
CA TYR A 253 -4.70 -0.03 -4.40
C TYR A 253 -3.31 -0.69 -4.37
N ASP A 254 -2.28 0.08 -4.71
CA ASP A 254 -0.89 -0.35 -4.66
C ASP A 254 -0.01 0.75 -4.06
N ILE A 255 0.39 0.58 -2.79
CA ILE A 255 1.05 1.63 -2.02
C ILE A 255 2.43 1.14 -1.62
N HIS A 256 3.47 1.68 -2.26
CA HIS A 256 4.80 1.11 -2.07
C HIS A 256 5.99 2.05 -2.20
N HIS A 257 7.14 1.63 -1.66
CA HIS A 257 8.39 2.38 -1.79
C HIS A 257 8.30 3.82 -1.27
N ASN A 258 7.38 4.10 -0.34
CA ASN A 258 7.23 5.41 0.27
C ASN A 258 8.10 5.53 1.52
N THR A 259 8.68 6.70 1.74
CA THR A 259 9.43 7.06 2.95
C THR A 259 8.68 8.13 3.71
N ILE A 260 8.21 7.78 4.91
CA ILE A 260 7.48 8.67 5.81
C ILE A 260 8.30 8.88 7.08
N ASN A 261 8.56 10.12 7.45
CA ASN A 261 9.43 10.42 8.58
C ASN A 261 9.03 11.68 9.35
N ASN A 262 9.14 11.65 10.68
CA ASN A 262 8.97 12.83 11.53
C ASN A 262 7.60 13.51 11.34
N ILE A 263 6.53 12.73 11.53
CA ILE A 263 5.15 13.18 11.37
C ILE A 263 4.33 12.96 12.65
N ASN A 264 3.25 13.74 12.81
CA ASN A 264 2.35 13.61 13.97
C ASN A 264 3.05 13.77 15.33
N THR A 265 4.15 14.50 15.38
CA THR A 265 4.90 14.76 16.64
C THR A 265 4.13 15.69 17.60
N ALA A 266 3.19 16.49 17.09
CA ALA A 266 2.32 17.38 17.88
C ALA A 266 0.85 16.93 17.93
N ASN A 267 0.49 15.83 17.27
CA ASN A 267 -0.89 15.31 17.22
C ASN A 267 -1.05 14.08 18.11
N ASN A 268 -2.19 13.92 18.80
CA ASN A 268 -2.52 12.77 19.63
C ASN A 268 -3.74 11.96 19.14
N ASN A 269 -4.31 12.33 18.00
CA ASN A 269 -5.48 11.66 17.43
C ASN A 269 -5.18 10.20 17.07
N HIS A 270 -6.24 9.39 17.05
CA HIS A 270 -6.15 8.02 16.59
C HIS A 270 -6.14 7.98 15.06
N ASN A 271 -4.95 7.92 14.47
CA ASN A 271 -4.75 8.07 13.03
C ASN A 271 -4.11 6.84 12.40
N GLY A 272 -4.46 6.59 11.14
CA GLY A 272 -3.64 5.79 10.22
C GLY A 272 -2.89 6.74 9.30
N ILE A 273 -1.58 6.55 9.15
CA ILE A 273 -0.76 7.34 8.21
C ILE A 273 -1.29 7.13 6.80
N PHE A 274 -1.54 5.89 6.44
CA PHE A 274 -2.36 5.51 5.29
C PHE A 274 -3.69 4.95 5.80
N LEU A 275 -4.77 5.70 5.62
CA LEU A 275 -6.13 5.25 5.93
C LEU A 275 -6.83 4.87 4.62
N LEU A 276 -6.94 3.57 4.37
CA LEU A 276 -7.38 3.03 3.09
C LEU A 276 -8.63 2.17 3.29
N ASN A 277 -9.70 2.55 2.61
CA ASN A 277 -10.95 1.80 2.60
C ASN A 277 -11.03 0.94 1.33
N GLY A 278 -11.19 -0.36 1.47
CA GLY A 278 -11.33 -1.32 0.37
C GLY A 278 -10.24 -2.41 0.36
N ASN A 279 -9.58 -2.67 -0.76
CA ASN A 279 -8.60 -3.76 -0.87
C ASN A 279 -7.41 -3.40 -1.77
N GLY A 280 -6.27 -4.07 -1.55
CA GLY A 280 -5.04 -3.79 -2.29
C GLY A 280 -3.78 -4.24 -1.56
N LYS A 281 -2.66 -3.64 -1.93
CA LYS A 281 -1.34 -3.97 -1.41
C LYS A 281 -0.67 -2.76 -0.77
N PHE A 282 0.02 -2.99 0.34
CA PHE A 282 0.84 -2.02 1.05
C PHE A 282 2.21 -2.64 1.31
N HIS A 283 3.23 -2.25 0.54
CA HIS A 283 4.50 -2.95 0.58
C HIS A 283 5.74 -2.09 0.37
N HIS A 284 6.90 -2.53 0.86
CA HIS A 284 8.16 -1.82 0.64
C HIS A 284 8.14 -0.36 1.16
N ASN A 285 7.27 -0.04 2.12
CA ASN A 285 7.23 1.29 2.72
C ASN A 285 8.14 1.36 3.94
N LYS A 286 8.78 2.51 4.13
CA LYS A 286 9.51 2.85 5.34
C LYS A 286 8.79 3.95 6.10
N VAL A 287 8.41 3.68 7.33
CA VAL A 287 7.72 4.64 8.21
C VAL A 287 8.49 4.76 9.51
N SER A 288 8.85 5.99 9.89
CA SER A 288 9.71 6.23 11.05
C SER A 288 9.37 7.52 11.79
N ASN A 289 9.70 7.57 13.09
CA ASN A 289 9.56 8.75 13.94
C ASN A 289 8.15 9.36 13.82
N HIS A 290 7.14 8.55 14.12
CA HIS A 290 5.76 8.85 13.77
C HIS A 290 4.79 8.61 14.94
N GLN A 291 3.53 8.97 14.71
CA GLN A 291 2.41 8.54 15.54
C GLN A 291 1.26 8.08 14.64
N GLY A 292 0.63 6.96 15.03
CA GLY A 292 -0.44 6.29 14.27
C GLY A 292 0.04 4.98 13.63
N ASN A 293 -0.89 4.11 13.22
CA ASN A 293 -0.53 2.93 12.44
C ASN A 293 0.04 3.38 11.08
N ALA A 294 1.04 2.68 10.56
CA ALA A 294 1.54 2.88 9.20
C ALA A 294 0.39 2.69 8.19
N ILE A 295 -0.45 1.67 8.36
CA ILE A 295 -1.70 1.53 7.61
C ILE A 295 -2.85 1.17 8.55
N ARG A 296 -4.02 1.78 8.30
CA ARG A 296 -5.33 1.30 8.73
C ARG A 296 -6.09 0.86 7.50
N ALA A 297 -6.23 -0.45 7.33
CA ALA A 297 -6.94 -1.05 6.21
C ALA A 297 -8.39 -1.37 6.59
N PHE A 298 -9.30 -0.47 6.23
CA PHE A 298 -10.74 -0.63 6.42
C PHE A 298 -11.33 -1.41 5.26
N SER A 299 -11.36 -2.71 5.42
CA SER A 299 -11.22 -3.64 4.32
C SER A 299 -12.56 -4.15 3.80
N PHE A 300 -12.74 -4.13 2.48
CA PHE A 300 -13.84 -4.77 1.76
C PHE A 300 -13.48 -4.93 0.27
N SER A 301 -14.23 -5.78 -0.42
CA SER A 301 -14.17 -5.94 -1.87
C SER A 301 -15.43 -5.40 -2.52
N ILE A 302 -15.30 -4.75 -3.67
CA ILE A 302 -16.45 -4.45 -4.53
C ILE A 302 -16.82 -5.72 -5.30
N GLY A 303 -18.12 -5.99 -5.43
CA GLY A 303 -18.67 -7.20 -6.02
C GLY A 303 -18.84 -8.34 -5.01
N THR A 304 -19.03 -9.56 -5.53
CA THR A 304 -19.36 -10.75 -4.73
C THR A 304 -18.16 -11.66 -4.47
N THR A 305 -17.01 -11.37 -5.07
CA THR A 305 -15.79 -12.18 -4.93
C THR A 305 -14.85 -11.55 -3.90
N PRO A 306 -14.53 -12.25 -2.80
CA PRO A 306 -13.53 -11.79 -1.85
C PRO A 306 -12.18 -11.58 -2.53
N LYS A 307 -11.51 -10.48 -2.17
CA LYS A 307 -10.14 -10.16 -2.61
C LYS A 307 -9.25 -10.08 -1.38
N SER A 308 -8.02 -9.60 -1.56
CA SER A 308 -7.03 -9.58 -0.49
C SER A 308 -6.58 -8.18 -0.12
N VAL A 309 -6.25 -8.03 1.16
CA VAL A 309 -5.37 -6.95 1.66
C VAL A 309 -4.02 -7.58 1.96
N LEU A 310 -2.99 -7.16 1.24
CA LEU A 310 -1.62 -7.68 1.39
C LEU A 310 -0.73 -6.60 2.01
N ILE A 311 -0.08 -6.91 3.14
CA ILE A 311 0.82 -5.99 3.85
C ILE A 311 2.18 -6.67 4.02
N TYR A 312 3.19 -6.29 3.24
CA TYR A 312 4.46 -7.03 3.21
C TYR A 312 5.71 -6.22 2.90
N ASN A 313 6.87 -6.72 3.28
CA ASN A 313 8.16 -6.04 3.09
C ASN A 313 8.16 -4.60 3.61
N ASN A 314 7.40 -4.24 4.63
CA ASN A 314 7.45 -2.88 5.19
C ASN A 314 8.42 -2.81 6.36
N ILE A 315 9.02 -1.64 6.55
CA ILE A 315 9.84 -1.29 7.71
C ILE A 315 9.13 -0.17 8.49
N VAL A 316 8.70 -0.46 9.72
CA VAL A 316 7.97 0.51 10.57
C VAL A 316 8.60 0.59 11.94
N PHE A 317 9.10 1.75 12.33
CA PHE A 317 9.79 1.85 13.62
C PHE A 317 9.71 3.22 14.29
N ASN A 318 9.98 3.21 15.59
CA ASN A 318 9.93 4.40 16.44
C ASN A 318 8.57 5.12 16.35
N SER A 319 7.51 4.36 16.63
CA SER A 319 6.16 4.89 16.75
C SER A 319 5.91 5.35 18.18
N ARG A 320 5.43 6.58 18.37
CA ARG A 320 5.03 7.07 19.68
C ARG A 320 3.80 6.36 20.24
N LYS A 321 2.82 6.02 19.38
CA LYS A 321 1.55 5.37 19.76
C LYS A 321 1.11 4.33 18.72
N TYR A 322 0.37 3.33 19.19
CA TYR A 322 -0.28 2.28 18.38
C TYR A 322 0.67 1.24 17.77
N SER A 323 0.07 0.14 17.29
CA SER A 323 0.70 -0.91 16.50
C SER A 323 1.13 -0.43 15.11
N ALA A 324 1.97 -1.20 14.42
CA ALA A 324 2.43 -0.81 13.08
C ALA A 324 1.29 -0.87 12.05
N PHE A 325 0.44 -1.90 12.10
CA PHE A 325 -0.65 -2.08 11.13
C PHE A 325 -1.99 -2.33 11.83
N GLU A 326 -3.08 -2.02 11.14
CA GLU A 326 -4.43 -2.38 11.55
C GLU A 326 -5.21 -2.93 10.35
N VAL A 327 -5.91 -4.05 10.58
CA VAL A 327 -6.89 -4.61 9.63
C VAL A 327 -8.25 -4.73 10.30
N GLN A 328 -9.27 -4.16 9.66
CA GLN A 328 -10.63 -4.10 10.20
C GLN A 328 -11.63 -4.03 9.06
N ALA A 329 -12.81 -4.63 9.22
CA ALA A 329 -13.95 -4.41 8.33
C ALA A 329 -15.22 -4.16 9.15
N PHE A 330 -16.17 -3.46 8.56
CA PHE A 330 -17.42 -3.08 9.22
C PHE A 330 -18.64 -3.67 8.51
N ASN A 331 -19.66 -4.02 9.29
CA ASN A 331 -20.91 -4.58 8.76
C ASN A 331 -21.54 -3.72 7.66
N TYR A 332 -21.51 -2.39 7.80
CA TYR A 332 -22.10 -1.48 6.83
C TYR A 332 -21.38 -1.52 5.47
N ASN A 333 -20.13 -2.00 5.40
CA ASN A 333 -19.39 -2.18 4.15
C ASN A 333 -19.73 -3.49 3.43
N ILE A 334 -20.46 -4.42 4.05
CA ILE A 334 -20.79 -5.71 3.46
C ILE A 334 -22.23 -5.66 2.92
N MET A 335 -22.35 -5.37 1.63
CA MET A 335 -23.64 -5.20 0.97
C MET A 335 -23.90 -6.36 0.00
N PRO A 336 -24.90 -7.23 0.26
CA PRO A 336 -25.22 -8.36 -0.61
C PRO A 336 -25.31 -7.98 -2.09
N GLY A 337 -24.58 -8.70 -2.94
CA GLY A 337 -24.53 -8.46 -4.40
C GLY A 337 -23.69 -7.25 -4.85
N LYS A 338 -23.21 -6.40 -3.92
CA LYS A 338 -22.48 -5.16 -4.24
C LYS A 338 -21.07 -5.11 -3.67
N SER A 339 -20.85 -5.72 -2.50
CA SER A 339 -19.55 -5.79 -1.83
C SER A 339 -19.49 -7.00 -0.91
N THR A 340 -18.28 -7.45 -0.60
CA THR A 340 -18.04 -8.61 0.25
C THR A 340 -16.75 -8.42 1.07
N TYR A 341 -16.46 -9.36 1.96
CA TYR A 341 -15.27 -9.34 2.82
C TYR A 341 -13.97 -9.51 2.04
N VAL A 342 -12.84 -9.35 2.73
CA VAL A 342 -11.50 -9.63 2.20
C VAL A 342 -10.80 -10.73 2.99
N HIS A 343 -9.70 -11.25 2.45
CA HIS A 343 -8.70 -12.00 3.21
C HIS A 343 -7.44 -11.13 3.40
N ALA A 344 -7.00 -10.95 4.64
CA ALA A 344 -5.78 -10.20 4.94
C ALA A 344 -4.58 -11.15 5.08
N GLU A 345 -3.44 -10.77 4.49
CA GLU A 345 -2.15 -11.40 4.75
C GLU A 345 -1.11 -10.34 5.13
N VAL A 346 -0.52 -10.48 6.31
CA VAL A 346 0.51 -9.59 6.85
C VAL A 346 1.80 -10.38 7.03
N PHE A 347 2.79 -10.14 6.17
CA PHE A 347 3.97 -11.02 6.14
C PHE A 347 5.27 -10.34 5.77
N ASN A 348 6.38 -10.89 6.24
CA ASN A 348 7.72 -10.39 5.90
C ASN A 348 7.91 -8.88 6.20
N ASN A 349 7.26 -8.36 7.23
CA ASN A 349 7.49 -6.99 7.70
C ASN A 349 8.53 -6.96 8.82
N THR A 350 9.25 -5.84 8.96
CA THR A 350 10.13 -5.58 10.11
C THR A 350 9.60 -4.37 10.88
N CYS A 351 9.23 -4.59 12.14
CA CYS A 351 8.69 -3.53 12.98
C CYS A 351 9.44 -3.44 14.31
N GLY A 352 9.58 -2.26 14.89
CA GLY A 352 10.13 -2.19 16.24
C GLY A 352 10.05 -0.83 16.91
N SER A 353 10.23 -0.83 18.23
CA SER A 353 10.08 0.38 19.05
C SER A 353 8.71 1.04 18.80
N LEU A 354 7.64 0.26 18.96
CA LEU A 354 6.27 0.69 18.72
C LEU A 354 5.59 1.13 20.02
N ASN A 355 4.69 2.11 19.94
CA ASN A 355 3.94 2.63 21.07
C ASN A 355 4.83 3.04 22.27
N MET A 356 5.88 3.80 21.99
CA MET A 356 6.91 4.16 22.97
C MET A 356 6.42 5.00 24.15
N ASN A 357 5.21 5.56 24.09
CA ASN A 357 4.59 6.27 25.22
C ASN A 357 3.73 5.37 26.13
N ASN A 358 3.56 4.09 25.80
CA ASN A 358 2.80 3.10 26.58
C ASN A 358 1.32 3.45 26.82
N GLU A 359 0.68 4.22 25.94
CA GLU A 359 -0.75 4.55 26.08
C GLU A 359 -1.69 3.54 25.42
N TRP A 360 -1.21 2.78 24.42
CA TRP A 360 -1.98 1.78 23.68
C TRP A 360 -1.30 0.41 23.72
N GLN A 361 -1.82 -0.56 22.97
CA GLN A 361 -1.05 -1.76 22.63
C GLN A 361 -0.07 -1.43 21.49
N GLY A 362 1.13 -2.00 21.56
CA GLY A 362 2.20 -1.82 20.57
C GLY A 362 2.53 -3.15 19.90
N ASN A 363 1.60 -3.66 19.08
CA ASN A 363 1.76 -4.91 18.34
C ASN A 363 2.33 -4.64 16.94
N LEU A 364 2.70 -5.71 16.22
CA LEU A 364 2.99 -5.55 14.79
C LEU A 364 1.71 -5.29 14.00
N VAL A 365 0.65 -6.03 14.28
CA VAL A 365 -0.67 -5.82 13.68
C VAL A 365 -1.78 -5.96 14.70
N ASP A 366 -2.72 -5.02 14.68
CA ASP A 366 -4.01 -5.10 15.35
C ASP A 366 -5.04 -5.71 14.39
N VAL A 367 -5.68 -6.79 14.83
CA VAL A 367 -6.62 -7.58 14.03
C VAL A 367 -8.01 -7.49 14.65
N TYR A 368 -8.90 -6.80 13.94
CA TYR A 368 -10.32 -6.71 14.25
C TYR A 368 -11.13 -7.70 13.38
N GLY A 369 -12.45 -7.66 13.47
CA GLY A 369 -13.33 -8.48 12.64
C GLY A 369 -13.21 -8.13 11.15
N LEU A 370 -13.19 -9.16 10.29
CA LEU A 370 -13.17 -9.02 8.82
C LEU A 370 -14.48 -9.48 8.15
N GLN A 371 -15.58 -9.58 8.91
CA GLN A 371 -16.93 -9.88 8.42
C GLN A 371 -17.04 -11.14 7.54
N GLY A 372 -16.41 -12.23 7.98
CA GLY A 372 -16.33 -13.50 7.24
C GLY A 372 -14.97 -13.73 6.55
N GLY A 373 -14.13 -12.70 6.52
CA GLY A 373 -12.74 -12.78 6.09
C GLY A 373 -11.82 -13.53 7.05
N THR A 374 -10.56 -13.70 6.63
CA THR A 374 -9.50 -14.33 7.42
C THR A 374 -8.28 -13.41 7.50
N CYS A 375 -7.43 -13.60 8.51
CA CYS A 375 -6.16 -12.89 8.64
C CYS A 375 -5.01 -13.88 8.90
N LYS A 376 -4.03 -13.92 8.01
CA LYS A 376 -2.77 -14.67 8.19
C LYS A 376 -1.65 -13.70 8.54
N VAL A 377 -0.83 -14.05 9.53
CA VAL A 377 0.30 -13.23 9.98
C VAL A 377 1.56 -14.10 10.05
N TYR A 378 2.52 -13.94 9.14
CA TYR A 378 3.67 -14.85 9.08
C TYR A 378 4.98 -14.23 8.62
N ASN A 379 6.11 -14.83 8.97
CA ASN A 379 7.45 -14.33 8.62
C ASN A 379 7.73 -12.88 9.03
N ASN A 380 7.02 -12.32 10.00
CA ASN A 380 7.28 -10.97 10.45
C ASN A 380 8.33 -10.94 11.56
N LEU A 381 9.14 -9.89 11.55
CA LEU A 381 10.15 -9.61 12.55
C LEU A 381 9.71 -8.41 13.40
N ALA A 382 9.64 -8.59 14.71
CA ALA A 382 9.37 -7.53 15.66
C ALA A 382 10.52 -7.37 16.67
N TYR A 383 10.77 -6.15 17.15
CA TYR A 383 11.65 -5.95 18.30
C TYR A 383 11.23 -4.79 19.18
N ASN A 384 11.66 -4.81 20.45
CA ASN A 384 11.42 -3.72 21.42
C ASN A 384 9.94 -3.29 21.47
N LEU A 385 9.04 -4.25 21.70
CA LEU A 385 7.61 -4.00 21.86
C LEU A 385 7.26 -3.90 23.35
N PRO A 386 6.32 -3.01 23.75
CA PRO A 386 5.88 -2.91 25.14
C PRO A 386 5.15 -4.18 25.58
N ALA A 387 5.36 -4.59 26.84
CA ALA A 387 4.70 -5.76 27.41
C ALA A 387 3.21 -5.49 27.72
N PRO A 388 2.31 -6.49 27.63
CA PRO A 388 2.54 -7.84 27.12
C PRO A 388 2.68 -7.85 25.59
N TYR A 389 3.80 -8.36 25.08
CA TYR A 389 4.09 -8.31 23.65
C TYR A 389 3.29 -9.37 22.89
N VAL A 390 2.62 -8.97 21.82
CA VAL A 390 1.98 -9.87 20.86
C VAL A 390 2.29 -9.37 19.46
N ILE A 391 2.67 -10.26 18.53
CA ILE A 391 2.91 -9.86 17.14
C ILE A 391 1.57 -9.55 16.46
N ALA A 392 0.57 -10.42 16.63
CA ALA A 392 -0.78 -10.24 16.12
C ALA A 392 -1.76 -10.05 17.28
N GLY A 393 -2.11 -8.80 17.58
CA GLY A 393 -3.08 -8.46 18.61
C GLY A 393 -4.50 -8.75 18.15
N GLN A 394 -5.15 -9.74 18.76
CA GLN A 394 -6.58 -9.96 18.55
C GLN A 394 -7.37 -8.88 19.31
N VAL A 395 -8.01 -7.96 18.58
CA VAL A 395 -8.78 -6.85 19.17
C VAL A 395 -10.30 -7.10 19.12
N SER A 396 -10.75 -8.07 18.30
CA SER A 396 -12.16 -8.46 18.17
C SER A 396 -12.31 -9.99 18.08
N ASP A 397 -13.45 -10.45 17.57
CA ASP A 397 -13.84 -11.83 17.30
C ASP A 397 -12.92 -12.63 16.36
N LEU A 398 -12.24 -11.98 15.40
CA LEU A 398 -11.35 -12.68 14.47
C LEU A 398 -10.01 -13.08 15.13
N VAL A 399 -9.76 -14.39 15.23
CA VAL A 399 -8.47 -14.93 15.67
C VAL A 399 -7.50 -14.98 14.49
N PRO A 400 -6.35 -14.26 14.52
CA PRO A 400 -5.37 -14.33 13.45
C PRO A 400 -4.63 -15.68 13.42
N ILE A 401 -4.34 -16.17 12.22
CA ILE A 401 -3.53 -17.37 12.00
C ILE A 401 -2.07 -16.94 11.92
N ALA A 402 -1.37 -17.03 13.05
CA ALA A 402 0.02 -16.60 13.18
C ALA A 402 1.02 -17.77 13.10
N SER A 403 2.08 -17.64 12.31
CA SER A 403 3.16 -18.64 12.20
C SER A 403 4.51 -18.01 11.84
N ASN A 404 5.62 -18.61 12.22
CA ASN A 404 6.98 -18.18 11.82
C ASN A 404 7.25 -16.68 11.97
N ASN A 405 6.69 -16.04 12.98
CA ASN A 405 7.05 -14.68 13.35
C ASN A 405 8.08 -14.71 14.48
N LEU A 406 9.02 -13.78 14.47
CA LEU A 406 10.05 -13.69 15.52
C LEU A 406 9.97 -12.35 16.23
N TYR A 407 10.27 -12.39 17.52
CA TYR A 407 10.38 -11.23 18.38
C TYR A 407 11.73 -11.22 19.10
N PHE A 408 12.32 -10.03 19.21
CA PHE A 408 13.57 -9.80 19.94
C PHE A 408 13.46 -8.59 20.86
N LYS A 409 14.28 -8.55 21.93
CA LYS A 409 14.25 -7.41 22.86
C LYS A 409 14.80 -6.14 22.22
N THR A 410 15.82 -6.26 21.37
CA THR A 410 16.46 -5.14 20.68
C THR A 410 16.66 -5.46 19.20
N TYR A 411 16.88 -4.43 18.37
CA TYR A 411 17.22 -4.65 16.96
C TYR A 411 18.55 -5.43 16.81
N SER A 412 19.50 -5.20 17.73
CA SER A 412 20.79 -5.90 17.73
C SER A 412 20.65 -7.39 18.00
N ASP A 413 19.73 -7.79 18.89
CA ASP A 413 19.45 -9.21 19.17
C ASP A 413 18.82 -9.91 17.95
N ALA A 414 18.06 -9.18 17.13
CA ALA A 414 17.56 -9.65 15.84
C ALA A 414 18.67 -9.74 14.77
N GLY A 415 19.89 -9.31 15.08
CA GLY A 415 21.01 -9.24 14.15
C GLY A 415 20.88 -8.12 13.11
N ILE A 416 20.06 -7.11 13.37
CA ILE A 416 20.00 -5.88 12.57
C ILE A 416 21.23 -5.03 12.92
N VAL A 417 21.95 -4.54 11.91
CA VAL A 417 23.17 -3.72 12.09
C VAL A 417 22.83 -2.35 12.67
N ASN A 418 21.81 -1.68 12.11
CA ASN A 418 21.32 -0.38 12.59
C ASN A 418 19.90 -0.09 12.06
N GLU A 419 19.22 0.89 12.68
CA GLU A 419 17.86 1.32 12.32
C GLU A 419 17.83 2.36 11.18
N GLN A 420 18.95 2.65 10.52
CA GLN A 420 18.98 3.47 9.30
C GLN A 420 18.82 2.59 8.05
N SER A 421 19.60 1.52 7.95
CA SER A 421 19.62 0.62 6.79
C SER A 421 18.95 -0.73 7.06
N PHE A 422 18.67 -1.13 8.29
CA PHE A 422 18.04 -2.42 8.58
C PHE A 422 18.77 -3.65 8.00
N ASN A 423 20.00 -3.48 7.52
CA ASN A 423 20.80 -4.57 6.98
C ASN A 423 21.05 -5.59 8.09
N LEU A 424 21.07 -6.87 7.71
CA LEU A 424 21.32 -7.95 8.65
C LEU A 424 22.81 -8.29 8.68
N ASN A 425 23.34 -8.52 9.88
CA ASN A 425 24.68 -9.06 10.03
C ASN A 425 24.72 -10.54 9.56
N ALA A 426 25.93 -11.06 9.35
CA ALA A 426 26.13 -12.41 8.80
C ALA A 426 25.52 -13.52 9.68
N ASN A 427 25.46 -13.31 11.00
CA ASN A 427 25.01 -14.30 11.98
C ASN A 427 23.59 -14.02 12.50
N SER A 428 22.80 -13.21 11.78
CA SER A 428 21.47 -12.84 12.24
C SER A 428 20.60 -14.10 12.42
N PRO A 429 19.93 -14.26 13.58
CA PRO A 429 19.11 -15.43 13.89
C PRO A 429 17.85 -15.53 13.02
N VAL A 430 17.50 -14.48 12.26
CA VAL A 430 16.30 -14.44 11.42
C VAL A 430 16.53 -15.00 10.01
N LYS A 431 17.79 -15.18 9.61
CA LYS A 431 18.16 -15.69 8.29
C LYS A 431 17.77 -17.16 8.13
N ALA A 432 17.18 -17.48 6.97
CA ALA A 432 16.72 -18.83 6.63
C ALA A 432 15.79 -19.48 7.67
N LYS A 433 14.85 -18.69 8.22
CA LYS A 433 13.83 -19.13 9.18
C LYS A 433 12.39 -18.99 8.67
N GLY A 434 12.21 -18.28 7.57
CA GLY A 434 10.91 -17.99 7.00
C GLY A 434 10.36 -19.16 6.19
N ILE A 435 9.05 -19.13 5.98
CA ILE A 435 8.35 -20.01 5.04
C ILE A 435 8.32 -19.31 3.68
N ALA A 436 8.62 -20.04 2.59
CA ALA A 436 8.50 -19.50 1.25
C ALA A 436 7.05 -19.03 0.98
N SER A 437 6.92 -17.82 0.42
CA SER A 437 5.63 -17.29 -0.03
C SER A 437 5.63 -17.17 -1.55
N PRO A 438 4.65 -17.73 -2.28
CA PRO A 438 4.55 -17.55 -3.73
C PRO A 438 4.18 -16.11 -4.11
N LEU A 439 3.82 -15.27 -3.14
CA LEU A 439 3.44 -13.87 -3.35
C LEU A 439 4.63 -12.90 -3.33
N LEU A 440 5.84 -13.39 -3.04
CA LEU A 440 7.00 -12.56 -2.77
C LEU A 440 8.25 -13.07 -3.48
N SER A 441 8.78 -12.28 -4.42
CA SER A 441 10.01 -12.59 -5.15
C SER A 441 11.25 -11.91 -4.57
N ASP A 442 11.06 -10.79 -3.88
CA ASP A 442 12.11 -9.89 -3.44
C ASP A 442 11.95 -9.42 -1.97
N ASP A 443 13.00 -8.81 -1.43
CA ASP A 443 13.02 -8.14 -0.13
C ASP A 443 12.81 -6.61 -0.28
N PHE A 444 12.85 -5.87 0.83
CA PHE A 444 12.68 -4.42 0.87
C PHE A 444 13.64 -3.66 -0.05
N TYR A 445 14.82 -4.20 -0.33
CA TYR A 445 15.84 -3.61 -1.17
C TYR A 445 15.85 -4.14 -2.62
N GLY A 446 14.89 -5.01 -2.97
CA GLY A 446 14.82 -5.64 -4.28
C GLY A 446 15.76 -6.84 -4.45
N ASN A 447 16.36 -7.35 -3.38
CA ASN A 447 17.15 -8.58 -3.44
C ASN A 447 16.22 -9.78 -3.56
N SER A 448 16.57 -10.76 -4.39
CA SER A 448 15.78 -11.98 -4.53
C SER A 448 15.69 -12.75 -3.20
N ARG A 449 14.49 -13.21 -2.87
CA ARG A 449 14.24 -14.06 -1.70
C ARG A 449 14.80 -15.47 -1.95
N SER A 450 15.45 -16.04 -0.94
CA SER A 450 15.88 -17.43 -0.99
C SER A 450 14.72 -18.42 -0.82
N ALA A 451 14.94 -19.70 -1.14
CA ALA A 451 13.92 -20.76 -1.00
C ALA A 451 13.47 -20.97 0.46
N THR A 452 14.31 -20.61 1.43
CA THR A 452 13.94 -20.50 2.83
C THR A 452 14.23 -19.05 3.23
N PRO A 453 13.29 -18.12 3.05
CA PRO A 453 13.59 -16.71 3.13
C PRO A 453 13.94 -16.29 4.57
N THR A 454 14.56 -15.12 4.69
CA THR A 454 14.71 -14.46 5.98
C THR A 454 13.35 -14.02 6.54
N ILE A 455 13.15 -14.16 7.86
CA ILE A 455 12.01 -13.56 8.58
C ILE A 455 12.24 -12.05 8.68
N GLY A 456 11.25 -11.27 8.26
CA GLY A 456 11.34 -9.82 8.14
C GLY A 456 11.45 -9.33 6.70
N ALA A 457 11.73 -8.05 6.57
CA ALA A 457 11.64 -7.31 5.31
C ALA A 457 12.94 -7.34 4.50
N VAL A 458 14.06 -7.74 5.09
CA VAL A 458 15.40 -7.72 4.47
C VAL A 458 15.97 -9.14 4.46
N GLU A 459 16.65 -9.52 3.40
CA GLU A 459 17.28 -10.85 3.25
C GLU A 459 18.63 -10.99 3.98
#